data_AF-A0A7S3RXG1-F1
#
_entry.id   AF-A0A7S3RXG1-F1
#
_cell.length_a   1.000
_cell.length_b   1.000
_cell.length_c   1.000
_cell.angle_alpha   90.00
_cell.angle_beta   90.00
_cell.angle_gamma   90.00
#
_symmetry.space_group_name_H-M   'P 1'
#
loop_
_entity.id
_entity.type
_entity.pdbx_description
1 polymer ?
#
loop_
_entity_poly.entity_id
_entity_poly.type
_entity_poly.pdbx_seq_one_letter_code
_entity_poly.pdbx_strand_id
1 'polypeptide(L)'
;MVPGLVVFSRRAPAIAAWLTGVDLAYVCGALESRELLLEVGLDTQYLFARIRTAEQSLEAQLFEEGKSRTAGLHFLSVQASAEADAPDGFWLLKDVAAEKRAVFSPPA
;
A
#
# COMPACT_ATOMS: atom_id res chain seq x y z
N MET A 1 3.21 -0.40 16.39
CA MET A 1 2.11 -1.02 15.62
C MET A 1 2.53 -1.08 14.17
N VAL A 2 2.20 -2.16 13.45
CA VAL A 2 2.52 -2.28 12.01
C VAL A 2 1.50 -1.47 11.22
N PRO A 3 1.92 -0.50 10.38
CA PRO A 3 1.01 0.25 9.52
C PRO A 3 0.48 -0.65 8.39
N GLY A 4 -0.68 -0.32 7.87
CA GLY A 4 -1.20 -1.04 6.71
C GLY A 4 -2.31 -0.31 6.00
N LEU A 5 -2.62 -0.85 4.82
CA LEU A 5 -3.67 -0.36 3.95
C LEU A 5 -4.77 -1.40 3.85
N VAL A 6 -6.01 -0.95 3.98
CA VAL A 6 -7.19 -1.79 3.78
C VAL A 6 -7.91 -1.29 2.54
N VAL A 7 -8.06 -2.15 1.54
CA VAL A 7 -8.74 -1.84 0.28
C VAL A 7 -10.07 -2.56 0.21
N PHE A 8 -11.13 -1.76 0.20
CA PHE A 8 -12.50 -2.24 0.03
C PHE A 8 -12.89 -2.30 -1.43
N SER A 9 -13.34 -3.46 -1.89
CA SER A 9 -13.77 -3.64 -3.28
C SER A 9 -14.76 -4.79 -3.43
N ARG A 10 -15.83 -4.58 -4.19
CA ARG A 10 -16.72 -5.69 -4.62
C ARG A 10 -16.00 -6.75 -5.45
N ARG A 11 -14.81 -6.44 -5.98
CA ARG A 11 -13.94 -7.36 -6.73
C ARG A 11 -12.80 -7.92 -5.87
N ALA A 12 -12.90 -7.84 -4.54
CA ALA A 12 -11.84 -8.26 -3.62
C ALA A 12 -11.33 -9.69 -3.88
N PRO A 13 -12.17 -10.71 -4.12
CA PRO A 13 -11.67 -12.05 -4.48
C PRO A 13 -10.81 -12.07 -5.74
N ALA A 14 -11.22 -11.34 -6.79
CA ALA A 14 -10.48 -11.28 -8.04
C ALA A 14 -9.17 -10.50 -7.91
N ILE A 15 -9.17 -9.41 -7.14
CA ILE A 15 -7.97 -8.64 -6.83
C ILE A 15 -7.00 -9.50 -6.03
N ALA A 16 -7.48 -10.22 -5.01
CA ALA A 16 -6.64 -11.06 -4.18
C ALA A 16 -6.04 -12.24 -4.95
N ALA A 17 -6.82 -12.87 -5.82
CA ALA A 17 -6.33 -13.90 -6.74
C ALA A 17 -5.23 -13.37 -7.67
N TRP A 18 -5.41 -12.17 -8.22
CA TRP A 18 -4.40 -11.53 -9.05
C TRP A 18 -3.12 -11.18 -8.26
N LEU A 19 -3.26 -10.57 -7.08
CA LEU A 19 -2.13 -10.23 -6.20
C LEU A 19 -1.34 -11.46 -5.74
N THR A 20 -2.00 -12.60 -5.59
CA THR A 20 -1.33 -13.87 -5.25
C THR A 20 -0.48 -14.41 -6.41
N GLY A 21 -0.85 -14.09 -7.65
CA GLY A 21 -0.13 -14.52 -8.85
C GLY A 21 1.04 -13.64 -9.25
N VAL A 22 1.24 -12.49 -8.58
CA VAL A 22 2.33 -11.56 -8.85
C VAL A 22 3.31 -11.54 -7.68
N ASP A 23 4.59 -11.30 -7.98
CA ASP A 23 5.64 -11.18 -6.98
C ASP A 23 5.58 -9.80 -6.30
N LEU A 24 4.56 -9.59 -5.47
CA LEU A 24 4.32 -8.31 -4.78
C LEU A 24 5.43 -8.03 -3.76
N ALA A 25 6.26 -7.02 -4.03
CA ALA A 25 7.35 -6.61 -3.16
C ALA A 25 6.86 -5.70 -2.03
N TYR A 26 6.19 -4.60 -2.38
CA TYR A 26 5.62 -3.64 -1.42
C TYR A 26 4.55 -2.74 -2.03
N VAL A 27 3.86 -2.00 -1.17
CA VAL A 27 2.91 -0.94 -1.57
C VAL A 27 3.49 0.43 -1.22
N CYS A 28 3.24 1.43 -2.06
CA CYS A 28 3.76 2.80 -1.88
C CYS A 28 2.66 3.84 -2.16
N GLY A 29 2.45 4.78 -1.23
CA GLY A 29 1.67 5.99 -1.43
C GLY A 29 2.52 7.12 -2.02
N ALA A 30 2.42 7.34 -3.33
CA ALA A 30 3.05 8.47 -4.00
C ALA A 30 2.21 9.75 -3.80
N LEU A 31 2.55 10.52 -2.77
CA LEU A 31 1.77 11.69 -2.35
C LEU A 31 1.76 12.80 -3.40
N GLU A 32 2.87 13.01 -4.11
CA GLU A 32 2.99 14.03 -5.16
C GLU A 32 2.05 13.76 -6.34
N SER A 33 2.04 12.52 -6.84
CA SER A 33 1.16 12.12 -7.96
C SER A 33 -0.25 11.72 -7.51
N ARG A 34 -0.49 11.63 -6.20
CA ARG A 34 -1.74 11.17 -5.57
C ARG A 34 -2.12 9.75 -6.00
N GLU A 35 -1.16 8.85 -5.93
CA GLU A 35 -1.31 7.47 -6.40
C GLU A 35 -0.91 6.47 -5.32
N LEU A 36 -1.59 5.33 -5.33
CA LEU A 36 -1.19 4.16 -4.58
C LEU A 36 -0.64 3.14 -5.57
N LEU A 37 0.60 2.74 -5.37
CA LEU A 37 1.39 1.96 -6.31
C LEU A 37 1.70 0.59 -5.71
N LEU A 38 1.62 -0.45 -6.53
CA LEU A 38 2.13 -1.79 -6.22
C LEU A 38 3.46 -1.97 -6.92
N GLU A 39 4.44 -2.43 -6.18
CA GLU A 39 5.77 -2.69 -6.70
C GLU A 39 5.94 -4.20 -6.77
N VAL A 40 6.24 -4.70 -7.96
CA VAL A 40 6.21 -6.12 -8.29
C VAL A 40 7.54 -6.51 -8.92
N GLY A 41 8.16 -7.57 -8.42
CA GLY A 41 9.48 -7.99 -8.86
C GLY A 41 10.54 -6.90 -8.64
N LEU A 42 11.33 -6.60 -9.68
CA LEU A 42 12.49 -5.71 -9.58
C LEU A 42 12.28 -4.32 -10.24
N ASP A 43 11.43 -4.23 -11.26
CA ASP A 43 11.31 -3.05 -12.11
C ASP A 43 9.88 -2.74 -12.57
N THR A 44 8.89 -3.48 -12.07
CA THR A 44 7.51 -3.35 -12.50
C THR A 44 6.67 -2.68 -11.42
N GLN A 45 5.99 -1.61 -11.83
CA GLN A 45 5.10 -0.86 -10.96
C GLN A 45 3.69 -0.80 -11.57
N TYR A 46 2.67 -1.01 -10.75
CA TYR A 46 1.27 -0.88 -11.13
C TYR A 46 0.57 0.22 -10.34
N LEU A 47 -0.21 1.05 -11.03
CA LEU A 47 -1.17 1.94 -10.37
C LEU A 47 -2.31 1.11 -9.78
N PHE A 48 -2.41 1.08 -8.45
CA PHE A 48 -3.45 0.35 -7.74
C PHE A 48 -4.71 1.17 -7.54
N ALA A 49 -4.54 2.41 -7.06
CA ALA A 49 -5.63 3.32 -6.78
C ALA A 49 -5.16 4.78 -6.91
N ARG A 50 -6.10 5.70 -7.07
CA ARG A 50 -5.84 7.14 -7.00
C ARG A 50 -6.36 7.69 -5.68
N ILE A 51 -5.55 8.52 -5.04
CA ILE A 51 -5.89 9.29 -3.85
C ILE A 51 -6.69 10.51 -4.32
N ARG A 52 -7.95 10.63 -3.89
CA ARG A 52 -8.88 11.64 -4.41
C ARG A 52 -9.22 12.71 -3.41
N THR A 53 -9.27 12.38 -2.13
CA THR A 53 -9.68 13.30 -1.07
C THR A 53 -8.49 13.77 -0.23
N ALA A 54 -8.67 14.89 0.46
CA ALA A 54 -7.68 15.38 1.41
C ALA A 54 -7.49 14.38 2.58
N GLU A 55 -8.57 13.74 3.01
CA GLU A 55 -8.54 12.65 4.01
C GLU A 55 -7.69 11.48 3.53
N GLN A 56 -7.90 10.97 2.32
CA GLN A 56 -7.07 9.89 1.75
C GLN A 56 -5.60 10.30 1.58
N SER A 57 -5.34 11.59 1.32
CA SER A 57 -3.97 12.11 1.23
C SER A 57 -3.28 12.08 2.59
N LEU A 58 -4.00 12.45 3.65
CA LEU A 58 -3.51 12.38 5.02
C LEU A 58 -3.31 10.92 5.46
N GLU A 59 -4.24 10.02 5.15
CA GLU A 59 -4.10 8.59 5.44
C GLU A 59 -2.87 7.98 4.76
N ALA A 60 -2.65 8.31 3.48
CA ALA A 60 -1.47 7.86 2.73
C ALA A 60 -0.17 8.41 3.34
N GLN A 61 -0.17 9.67 3.77
CA GLN A 61 0.98 10.26 4.47
C GLN A 61 1.28 9.52 5.77
N LEU A 62 0.26 9.33 6.62
CA LEU A 62 0.41 8.63 7.90
C LEU A 62 0.87 7.18 7.70
N PHE A 63 0.40 6.53 6.63
CA PHE A 63 0.85 5.21 6.23
C PHE A 63 2.35 5.19 5.90
N GLU A 64 2.84 6.09 5.02
CA GLU A 64 4.26 6.14 4.65
C GLU A 64 5.17 6.51 5.85
N GLU A 65 4.73 7.46 6.69
CA GLU A 65 5.43 7.81 7.93
C GLU A 65 5.47 6.62 8.92
N GLY A 66 4.37 5.88 9.05
CA GLY A 66 4.32 4.66 9.84
C GLY A 66 5.24 3.57 9.28
N LYS A 67 5.24 3.40 7.95
CA LYS A 67 6.02 2.37 7.25
C LYS A 67 7.52 2.65 7.40
N SER A 68 7.92 3.90 7.30
CA SER A 68 9.30 4.32 7.59
C SER A 68 9.71 4.00 9.04
N ARG A 69 8.87 4.35 10.03
CA ARG A 69 9.12 4.06 11.46
C ARG A 69 9.20 2.57 11.81
N THR A 70 8.71 1.70 10.93
CA THR A 70 8.73 0.25 11.10
C THR A 70 9.74 -0.43 10.16
N ALA A 71 10.74 0.32 9.70
CA ALA A 71 11.79 -0.16 8.79
C ALA A 71 11.23 -0.84 7.54
N GLY A 72 10.17 -0.24 6.98
CA GLY A 72 9.49 -0.70 5.77
C GLY A 72 8.47 -1.82 5.98
N LEU A 73 8.30 -2.35 7.20
CA LEU A 73 7.32 -3.40 7.49
C LEU A 73 5.90 -2.84 7.46
N HIS A 74 5.03 -3.40 6.62
CA HIS A 74 3.64 -2.96 6.49
C HIS A 74 2.76 -4.11 6.01
N PHE A 75 1.44 -3.92 6.01
CA PHE A 75 0.52 -4.89 5.41
C PHE A 75 -0.41 -4.28 4.36
N LEU A 76 -0.89 -5.12 3.46
CA LEU A 76 -2.00 -4.87 2.55
C LEU A 76 -3.12 -5.87 2.87
N SER A 77 -4.32 -5.36 3.12
CA SER A 77 -5.55 -6.15 3.23
C SER A 77 -6.48 -5.79 2.08
N VAL A 78 -7.05 -6.80 1.43
CA VAL A 78 -8.07 -6.64 0.39
C VAL A 78 -9.32 -7.39 0.85
N GLN A 79 -10.44 -6.69 0.94
CA GLN A 79 -11.69 -7.27 1.43
C GLN A 79 -12.93 -6.63 0.80
N ALA A 80 -14.05 -7.35 0.81
CA ALA A 80 -15.28 -6.89 0.16
C ALA A 80 -15.85 -5.58 0.74
N SER A 81 -15.82 -5.43 2.08
CA SER A 81 -16.27 -4.22 2.80
C SER A 81 -15.68 -4.16 4.22
N ALA A 82 -15.95 -3.08 4.95
CA ALA A 82 -15.50 -2.89 6.33
C ALA A 82 -16.13 -3.89 7.30
N GLU A 83 -17.31 -4.41 6.96
CA GLU A 83 -18.09 -5.36 7.75
C GLU A 83 -17.78 -6.82 7.41
N ALA A 84 -16.85 -7.08 6.48
CA ALA A 84 -16.46 -8.44 6.13
C ALA A 84 -15.77 -9.13 7.31
N ASP A 85 -16.16 -10.38 7.59
CA ASP A 85 -15.63 -11.18 8.71
C ASP A 85 -14.14 -11.50 8.57
N ALA A 86 -13.64 -11.58 7.34
CA ALA A 86 -12.24 -11.87 7.02
C ALA A 86 -11.83 -11.22 5.69
N PRO A 87 -10.53 -10.93 5.49
CA PRO A 87 -10.05 -10.44 4.22
C PRO A 87 -10.00 -11.54 3.15
N ASP A 88 -10.28 -11.16 1.92
CA ASP A 88 -10.11 -12.02 0.74
C ASP A 88 -8.63 -12.23 0.40
N GLY A 89 -7.76 -11.31 0.84
CA GLY A 89 -6.32 -11.47 0.77
C GLY A 89 -5.58 -10.56 1.75
N PHE A 90 -4.47 -11.05 2.28
CA PHE A 90 -3.63 -10.35 3.24
C PHE A 90 -2.15 -10.62 2.96
N TRP A 91 -1.37 -9.55 2.86
CA TRP A 91 0.08 -9.62 2.64
C TRP A 91 0.80 -8.82 3.72
N LEU A 92 1.77 -9.45 4.37
CA LEU A 92 2.76 -8.76 5.18
C LEU A 92 4.01 -8.55 4.32
N LEU A 93 4.38 -7.29 4.11
CA LEU A 93 5.36 -6.85 3.12
C LEU A 93 6.47 -6.05 3.79
N LYS A 94 7.62 -5.98 3.12
CA LYS A 94 8.74 -5.17 3.60
C LYS A 94 9.40 -4.41 2.45
N ASP A 95 9.28 -3.10 2.49
CA ASP A 95 10.05 -2.21 1.61
C ASP A 95 11.44 -1.99 2.20
N VAL A 96 12.42 -2.72 1.68
CA VAL A 96 13.82 -2.65 2.14
C VAL A 96 14.50 -1.31 1.83
N ALA A 97 13.87 -0.46 1.01
CA ALA A 97 14.37 0.87 0.66
C ALA A 97 13.55 2.00 1.30
N ALA A 98 12.54 1.70 2.14
CA ALA A 98 11.65 2.69 2.75
C ALA A 98 12.41 3.77 3.52
N GLU A 99 13.42 3.37 4.31
CA GLU A 99 14.27 4.30 5.07
C GLU A 99 15.02 5.29 4.15
N LYS A 100 15.45 4.82 2.97
CA LYS A 100 16.18 5.66 1.99
C LYS A 100 15.24 6.60 1.23
N ARG A 101 13.99 6.21 1.01
CA ARG A 101 12.97 7.06 0.35
C ARG A 101 12.50 8.21 1.23
N ALA A 102 12.35 7.98 2.54
CA ALA A 102 11.99 9.04 3.48
C ALA A 102 13.02 10.19 3.54
N VAL A 103 14.29 9.89 3.25
CA VAL A 103 15.40 10.87 3.25
C VAL A 103 15.45 11.70 1.95
N PHE A 104 14.83 11.21 0.86
CA PHE A 104 14.91 11.83 -0.47
C PHE A 104 13.69 12.65 -0.87
N SER A 105 12.69 12.82 0.01
CA SER A 105 11.60 13.77 -0.24
C SER A 105 12.12 15.19 0.01
N PRO A 106 12.18 16.09 -1.00
CA PRO A 106 12.57 17.47 -0.76
C PRO A 106 11.54 18.14 0.16
N PRO A 107 11.96 19.06 1.05
CA PRO A 107 11.02 19.88 1.80
C PRO A 107 10.19 20.73 0.83
N ALA A 108 8.89 20.78 1.08
CA ALA A 108 7.92 21.61 0.36
C ALA A 108 8.24 23.11 0.44
#